data_AF-A0A979GRT5-F1
#
_entry.id   AF-A0A979GRT5-F1
#
_cell.length_a   1.000
_cell.length_b   1.000
_cell.length_c   1.000
_cell.angle_alpha   90.00
_cell.angle_beta   90.00
_cell.angle_gamma   90.00
#
_symmetry.space_group_name_H-M   'P 1'
#
loop_
_entity.id
_entity.type
_entity.pdbx_description
1 polymer ?
#
loop_
_entity_poly.entity_id
_entity_poly.type
_entity_poly.pdbx_seq_one_letter_code
_entity_poly.pdbx_strand_id
1 'polypeptide(L)'
;MPKVKMPRKSTLVDMTAMCDVAFLLLTFFMLATKFKPDEPVTVVTPSSINTKLLPDSDVIMLTVDKDGKIFFSMDGQPKRQQLINDLDQQYKLGLNEKEKNNFIIGSSIGTDIKSLKTYLDMKPEERKKAGLEKGIPSDSANNEVAVWIEYARSAQGGNPKLQYCIKADNGTPYPVIKDILDTFKEKKIQKLNLVTNLEAAPAGSAAAIARAEGKSDE
;
A
#
# COMPACT_ATOMS: atom_id res chain seq x y z
N MET A 1 88.31 -29.52 -44.71
CA MET A 1 87.20 -29.56 -45.68
C MET A 1 86.56 -28.17 -45.74
N PRO A 2 86.31 -27.60 -46.92
CA PRO A 2 85.73 -26.27 -47.04
C PRO A 2 84.22 -26.33 -46.70
N LYS A 3 83.78 -25.44 -45.81
CA LYS A 3 82.41 -25.37 -45.30
C LYS A 3 81.52 -24.75 -46.37
N VAL A 4 80.67 -25.55 -47.02
CA VAL A 4 79.71 -25.07 -48.02
C VAL A 4 78.71 -24.12 -47.33
N LYS A 5 78.71 -22.84 -47.75
CA LYS A 5 77.75 -21.83 -47.27
C LYS A 5 76.43 -22.02 -48.02
N MET A 6 75.37 -22.38 -47.29
CA MET A 6 74.01 -22.41 -47.83
C MET A 6 73.47 -20.97 -47.95
N PRO A 7 72.99 -20.54 -49.12
CA PRO A 7 72.40 -19.22 -49.29
C PRO A 7 71.04 -19.16 -48.57
N ARG A 8 70.87 -18.19 -47.67
CA ARG A 8 69.59 -17.89 -47.01
C ARG A 8 68.73 -17.04 -47.94
N LYS A 9 67.63 -17.60 -48.45
CA LYS A 9 66.59 -16.78 -49.10
C LYS A 9 65.62 -16.30 -48.03
N SER A 10 65.45 -14.98 -47.93
CA SER A 10 64.39 -14.38 -47.12
C SER A 10 63.05 -14.58 -47.84
N THR A 11 62.09 -15.20 -47.16
CA THR A 11 60.70 -15.22 -47.60
C THR A 11 60.02 -13.98 -47.04
N LEU A 12 59.97 -12.90 -47.83
CA LEU A 12 59.11 -11.75 -47.51
C LEU A 12 57.66 -12.24 -47.58
N VAL A 13 56.99 -12.31 -46.43
CA VAL A 13 55.57 -12.65 -46.37
C VAL A 13 54.79 -11.40 -46.75
N ASP A 14 54.10 -11.46 -47.88
CA ASP A 14 53.26 -10.38 -48.36
C ASP A 14 52.03 -10.25 -47.45
N MET A 15 51.96 -9.16 -46.68
CA MET A 15 50.85 -8.86 -45.76
C MET A 15 49.66 -8.19 -46.45
N THR A 16 49.78 -7.87 -47.75
CA THR A 16 48.76 -7.10 -48.47
C THR A 16 47.41 -7.81 -48.47
N ALA A 17 47.40 -9.14 -48.63
CA ALA A 17 46.18 -9.93 -48.59
C ALA A 17 45.54 -10.01 -47.19
N MET A 18 46.34 -10.02 -46.12
CA MET A 18 45.83 -10.09 -44.75
C MET A 18 45.27 -8.74 -44.27
N CYS A 19 45.90 -7.64 -44.70
CA CYS A 19 45.49 -6.28 -44.36
C CYS A 19 44.13 -5.93 -45.00
N ASP A 20 43.90 -6.34 -46.24
CA ASP A 20 42.65 -6.07 -46.98
C ASP A 20 41.43 -6.76 -46.32
N VAL A 21 41.59 -8.02 -45.92
CA VAL A 21 40.54 -8.78 -45.20
C VAL A 21 40.20 -8.12 -43.86
N ALA A 22 41.19 -7.62 -43.13
CA ALA A 22 40.95 -6.93 -41.86
C ALA A 22 40.20 -5.60 -42.06
N PHE A 23 40.51 -4.86 -43.12
CA PHE A 23 39.84 -3.60 -43.43
C PHE A 23 38.38 -3.81 -43.87
N LEU A 24 38.11 -4.85 -44.66
CA LEU A 24 36.75 -5.24 -45.04
C LEU A 24 35.89 -5.62 -43.82
N LEU A 25 36.44 -6.35 -42.84
CA LEU A 25 35.69 -6.70 -41.64
C LEU A 25 35.41 -5.49 -40.74
N LEU A 26 36.37 -4.57 -40.60
CA LEU A 26 36.21 -3.37 -39.79
C LEU A 26 35.16 -2.42 -40.40
N THR A 27 35.18 -2.24 -41.72
CA THR A 27 34.17 -1.45 -42.44
C THR A 27 32.80 -2.11 -42.42
N PHE A 28 32.73 -3.44 -42.56
CA PHE A 28 31.49 -4.19 -42.40
C PHE A 28 30.91 -4.04 -40.99
N PHE A 29 31.72 -4.22 -39.94
CA PHE A 29 31.25 -4.05 -38.56
C PHE A 29 30.83 -2.61 -38.28
N MET A 30 31.56 -1.60 -38.76
CA MET A 30 31.14 -0.19 -38.62
C MET A 30 29.82 0.13 -39.33
N LEU A 31 29.56 -0.44 -40.50
CA LEU A 31 28.30 -0.20 -41.24
C LEU A 31 27.13 -1.01 -40.68
N ALA A 32 27.39 -2.19 -40.13
CA ALA A 32 26.39 -3.07 -39.54
C ALA A 32 25.98 -2.66 -38.11
N THR A 33 26.81 -1.90 -37.39
CA THR A 33 26.43 -1.32 -36.08
C THR A 33 25.39 -0.21 -36.27
N LYS A 34 24.11 -0.58 -36.29
CA LYS A 34 23.00 0.36 -36.10
C LYS A 34 22.87 0.65 -34.61
N PHE A 35 23.04 1.91 -34.21
CA PHE A 35 22.66 2.33 -32.87
C PHE A 35 21.17 2.04 -32.66
N LYS A 36 20.85 1.29 -31.60
CA LYS A 36 19.46 1.12 -31.16
C LYS A 36 18.96 2.53 -30.79
N PRO A 37 17.87 3.03 -31.38
CA PRO A 37 17.31 4.30 -30.94
C PRO A 37 16.88 4.15 -29.48
N ASP A 38 17.34 5.04 -28.61
CA ASP A 38 16.90 5.08 -27.23
C ASP A 38 15.40 5.34 -27.21
N GLU A 39 14.66 4.48 -26.50
CA GLU A 39 13.22 4.64 -26.31
C GLU A 39 12.98 5.96 -25.56
N PRO A 40 12.18 6.91 -26.12
CA PRO A 40 12.24 8.31 -25.70
C PRO A 40 11.67 8.61 -24.31
N VAL A 41 10.99 7.68 -23.66
CA VAL A 41 10.44 7.89 -22.31
C VAL A 41 10.39 6.57 -21.56
N THR A 42 11.16 6.44 -20.47
CA THR A 42 10.78 5.52 -19.40
C THR A 42 9.56 6.12 -18.72
N VAL A 43 8.39 5.51 -18.93
CA VAL A 43 7.18 5.89 -18.19
C VAL A 43 7.39 5.44 -16.76
N VAL A 44 7.99 6.30 -15.94
CA VAL A 44 8.03 6.12 -14.50
C VAL A 44 6.61 6.39 -14.02
N THR A 45 5.82 5.33 -13.87
CA THR A 45 4.57 5.41 -13.12
C THR A 45 4.91 5.99 -11.75
N PRO A 46 4.27 7.09 -11.32
CA PRO A 46 4.49 7.59 -9.97
C PRO A 46 4.13 6.46 -9.00
N SER A 47 5.12 5.97 -8.26
CA SER A 47 4.84 5.08 -7.15
C SER A 47 4.09 5.91 -6.11
N SER A 48 2.80 5.63 -5.93
CA SER A 48 1.99 6.22 -4.86
C SER A 48 2.42 5.62 -3.51
N ILE A 49 3.63 5.92 -3.10
CA ILE A 49 4.06 5.76 -1.73
C ILE A 49 3.77 7.08 -1.02
N ASN A 50 2.66 7.14 -0.28
CA ASN A 50 2.46 8.24 0.65
C ASN A 50 3.48 8.06 1.79
N THR A 51 4.62 8.74 1.68
CA THR A 51 5.72 8.70 2.66
C THR A 51 5.45 9.56 3.88
N LYS A 52 4.33 10.31 3.89
CA LYS A 52 3.93 11.07 5.07
C LYS A 52 3.42 10.09 6.12
N LEU A 53 4.18 9.97 7.21
CA LEU A 53 3.75 9.24 8.40
C LEU A 53 2.35 9.74 8.80
N LEU A 54 1.42 8.80 8.99
CA LEU A 54 0.13 9.13 9.57
C LEU A 54 0.39 9.76 10.95
N PRO A 55 -0.32 10.83 11.30
CA PRO A 55 -0.21 11.40 12.64
C PRO A 55 -0.67 10.35 13.67
N ASP A 56 -0.04 10.35 14.86
CA ASP A 56 -0.38 9.40 15.95
C ASP A 56 -1.75 9.69 16.61
N SER A 57 -2.42 10.77 16.20
CA SER A 57 -3.70 11.19 16.75
C SER A 57 -4.60 11.76 15.65
N ASP A 58 -5.90 11.78 15.92
CA ASP A 58 -6.92 12.30 15.02
C ASP A 58 -7.02 11.56 13.69
N VAL A 59 -6.84 10.23 13.74
CA VAL A 59 -7.05 9.36 12.58
C VAL A 59 -8.34 8.56 12.74
N ILE A 60 -9.12 8.51 11.67
CA ILE A 60 -10.16 7.50 11.46
C ILE A 60 -9.63 6.55 10.41
N MET A 61 -9.57 5.26 10.74
CA MET A 61 -9.02 4.23 9.88
C MET A 61 -10.07 3.17 9.59
N LEU A 62 -10.28 2.90 8.30
CA LEU A 62 -11.04 1.76 7.81
C LEU A 62 -10.06 0.73 7.27
N THR A 63 -10.01 -0.44 7.90
CA THR A 63 -9.20 -1.56 7.43
C THR A 63 -10.08 -2.54 6.68
N VAL A 64 -9.69 -2.92 5.47
CA VAL A 64 -10.36 -3.96 4.67
C VAL A 64 -9.46 -5.19 4.65
N ASP A 65 -10.03 -6.33 5.02
CA ASP A 65 -9.35 -7.62 4.96
C ASP A 65 -9.58 -8.32 3.59
N LYS A 66 -8.78 -9.33 3.27
CA LYS A 66 -8.82 -10.08 1.99
C LYS A 66 -10.20 -10.65 1.69
N ASP A 67 -10.95 -11.00 2.72
CA ASP A 67 -12.33 -11.50 2.61
C ASP A 67 -13.35 -10.39 2.30
N GLY A 68 -12.93 -9.13 2.16
CA GLY A 68 -13.81 -7.97 1.97
C GLY A 68 -14.47 -7.47 3.27
N LYS A 69 -14.01 -7.94 4.43
CA LYS A 69 -14.52 -7.51 5.74
C LYS A 69 -13.96 -6.14 6.11
N ILE A 70 -14.84 -5.23 6.51
CA ILE A 70 -14.49 -3.86 6.87
C ILE A 70 -14.40 -3.73 8.39
N PHE A 71 -13.30 -3.16 8.87
CA PHE A 71 -13.06 -2.85 10.27
C PHE A 71 -12.87 -1.35 10.43
N PHE A 72 -13.50 -0.77 11.44
CA PHE A 72 -13.38 0.62 11.81
C PHE A 72 -12.52 0.77 13.06
N SER A 73 -11.62 1.75 13.05
CA SER A 73 -10.90 2.24 14.22
C SER A 73 -10.78 3.75 14.19
N MET A 74 -10.65 4.35 15.37
CA MET A 74 -10.50 5.79 15.55
C MET A 74 -9.52 6.06 16.68
N ASP A 75 -8.71 7.09 16.63
CA ASP A 75 -7.80 7.41 17.74
C ASP A 75 -8.44 8.32 18.80
N GLY A 76 -7.97 8.16 20.04
CA GLY A 76 -8.39 8.95 21.20
C GLY A 76 -9.54 8.31 22.00
N GLN A 77 -9.22 7.85 23.21
CA GLN A 77 -10.18 7.30 24.18
C GLN A 77 -11.39 8.21 24.46
N PRO A 78 -11.24 9.52 24.75
CA PRO A 78 -12.40 10.37 25.03
C PRO A 78 -13.34 10.50 23.83
N LYS A 79 -12.78 10.51 22.62
CA LYS A 79 -13.56 10.62 21.37
C LYS A 79 -14.31 9.33 21.08
N ARG A 80 -13.70 8.18 21.37
CA ARG A 80 -14.37 6.87 21.31
C ARG A 80 -15.51 6.78 22.31
N GLN A 81 -15.35 7.34 23.50
CA GLN A 81 -16.41 7.38 24.50
C GLN A 81 -17.61 8.21 24.02
N GLN A 82 -17.38 9.35 23.38
CA GLN A 82 -18.46 10.14 22.77
C GLN A 82 -19.15 9.36 21.66
N LEU A 83 -18.38 8.79 20.73
CA LEU A 83 -18.90 7.98 19.63
C LEU A 83 -19.82 6.84 20.11
N ILE A 84 -19.40 6.06 21.10
CA ILE A 84 -20.21 4.94 21.59
C ILE A 84 -21.46 5.42 22.32
N ASN A 85 -21.40 6.56 23.01
CA ASN A 85 -22.58 7.15 23.65
C ASN A 85 -23.59 7.65 22.62
N ASP A 86 -23.14 8.31 21.57
CA ASP A 86 -24.01 8.80 20.49
C ASP A 86 -24.69 7.63 19.76
N LEU A 87 -23.93 6.56 19.48
CA LEU A 87 -24.46 5.34 18.87
C LEU A 87 -25.45 4.60 19.80
N ASP A 88 -25.14 4.50 21.09
CA ASP A 88 -26.02 3.88 22.09
C ASP A 88 -27.34 4.66 22.22
N GLN A 89 -27.30 5.98 22.18
CA GLN A 89 -28.50 6.83 22.20
C GLN A 89 -29.34 6.67 20.92
N GLN A 90 -28.70 6.70 19.76
CA GLN A 90 -29.40 6.63 18.48
C GLN A 90 -30.03 5.25 18.25
N TYR A 91 -29.27 4.19 18.50
CA TYR A 91 -29.68 2.81 18.22
C TYR A 91 -30.31 2.11 19.42
N LYS A 92 -30.39 2.78 20.58
CA LYS A 92 -30.96 2.27 21.83
C LYS A 92 -30.39 0.88 22.19
N LEU A 93 -29.08 0.73 22.05
CA LEU A 93 -28.39 -0.55 22.24
C LEU A 93 -28.42 -0.99 23.72
N GLY A 94 -28.55 -0.04 24.64
CA GLY A 94 -28.59 -0.31 26.07
C GLY A 94 -27.27 -0.91 26.54
N LEU A 95 -26.16 -0.26 26.15
CA LEU A 95 -24.81 -0.71 26.46
C LEU A 95 -24.47 -0.45 27.93
N ASN A 96 -23.88 -1.46 28.56
CA ASN A 96 -23.40 -1.35 29.94
C ASN A 96 -22.06 -0.58 30.01
N GLU A 97 -21.71 -0.05 31.19
CA GLU A 97 -20.42 0.66 31.39
C GLU A 97 -19.21 -0.23 31.05
N LYS A 98 -19.28 -1.53 31.36
CA LYS A 98 -18.25 -2.51 31.00
C LYS A 98 -18.06 -2.63 29.48
N GLU A 99 -19.17 -2.68 28.73
CA GLU A 99 -19.17 -2.78 27.27
C GLU A 99 -18.60 -1.51 26.64
N LYS A 100 -18.98 -0.33 27.17
CA LYS A 100 -18.42 0.97 26.75
C LYS A 100 -16.91 1.05 27.01
N ASN A 101 -16.43 0.58 28.17
CA ASN A 101 -15.00 0.53 28.47
C ASN A 101 -14.24 -0.43 27.55
N ASN A 102 -14.83 -1.60 27.25
CA ASN A 102 -14.26 -2.53 26.27
C ASN A 102 -14.16 -1.92 24.87
N PHE A 103 -15.13 -1.09 24.48
CA PHE A 103 -15.09 -0.34 23.22
C PHE A 103 -13.97 0.72 23.21
N ILE A 104 -13.81 1.46 24.31
CA ILE A 104 -12.79 2.52 24.44
C ILE A 104 -11.38 1.92 24.33
N ILE A 105 -11.13 0.80 25.00
CA ILE A 105 -9.84 0.11 25.03
C ILE A 105 -9.60 -0.71 23.75
N GLY A 106 -10.66 -1.25 23.14
CA GLY A 106 -10.57 -2.10 21.94
C GLY A 106 -10.03 -1.35 20.72
N SER A 107 -9.10 -1.93 19.96
CA SER A 107 -8.43 -1.23 18.87
C SER A 107 -9.30 -1.05 17.62
N SER A 108 -10.12 -2.05 17.27
CA SER A 108 -10.92 -2.08 16.03
C SER A 108 -12.26 -2.81 16.21
N ILE A 109 -13.26 -2.38 15.44
CA ILE A 109 -14.62 -2.95 15.41
C ILE A 109 -14.93 -3.39 13.98
N GLY A 110 -15.34 -4.65 13.81
CA GLY A 110 -15.69 -5.22 12.51
C GLY A 110 -17.04 -5.92 12.53
N THR A 111 -18.01 -5.37 13.25
CA THR A 111 -19.34 -5.97 13.42
C THR A 111 -20.43 -4.99 13.06
N ASP A 112 -21.61 -5.52 12.75
CA ASP A 112 -22.83 -4.75 12.59
C ASP A 112 -23.23 -4.05 13.90
N ILE A 113 -23.92 -2.92 13.78
CA ILE A 113 -24.35 -2.11 14.93
C ILE A 113 -25.28 -2.91 15.86
N LYS A 114 -26.06 -3.84 15.31
CA LYS A 114 -27.00 -4.69 16.08
C LYS A 114 -26.27 -5.73 16.93
N SER A 115 -25.24 -6.37 16.39
CA SER A 115 -24.43 -7.35 17.11
C SER A 115 -23.35 -6.72 18.00
N LEU A 116 -23.12 -5.40 17.92
CA LEU A 116 -22.10 -4.69 18.69
C LEU A 116 -22.15 -5.00 20.18
N LYS A 117 -23.35 -5.10 20.77
CA LYS A 117 -23.52 -5.48 22.18
C LYS A 117 -22.92 -6.84 22.50
N THR A 118 -23.23 -7.84 21.67
CA THR A 118 -22.66 -9.20 21.83
C THR A 118 -21.15 -9.23 21.58
N TYR A 119 -20.66 -8.42 20.65
CA TYR A 119 -19.22 -8.28 20.37
C TYR A 119 -18.46 -7.70 21.56
N LEU A 120 -19.03 -6.69 22.22
CA LEU A 120 -18.40 -6.01 23.36
C LEU A 120 -18.42 -6.82 24.65
N ASP A 121 -19.40 -7.73 24.82
CA ASP A 121 -19.50 -8.62 25.96
C ASP A 121 -18.51 -9.80 25.88
N MET A 122 -18.24 -10.30 24.67
CA MET A 122 -17.30 -11.41 24.46
C MET A 122 -15.83 -11.01 24.62
N LYS A 123 -14.99 -11.97 25.02
CA LYS A 123 -13.52 -11.79 25.09
C LYS A 123 -12.87 -11.83 23.70
N PRO A 124 -11.69 -11.20 23.50
CA PRO A 124 -11.00 -11.15 22.21
C PRO A 124 -10.80 -12.48 21.48
N GLU A 125 -10.57 -13.56 22.23
CA GLU A 125 -10.38 -14.89 21.65
C GLU A 125 -11.67 -15.55 21.18
N GLU A 126 -12.78 -15.27 21.86
CA GLU A 126 -14.10 -15.75 21.47
C GLU A 126 -14.64 -14.96 20.28
N ARG A 127 -14.28 -13.67 20.14
CA ARG A 127 -14.64 -12.83 18.99
C ARG A 127 -14.15 -13.42 17.67
N LYS A 128 -12.89 -13.87 17.63
CA LYS A 128 -12.31 -14.53 16.44
C LYS A 128 -12.93 -15.90 16.16
N LYS A 129 -13.22 -16.68 17.21
CA LYS A 129 -13.83 -18.02 17.08
C LYS A 129 -15.30 -17.99 16.72
N ALA A 130 -16.04 -16.97 17.16
CA ALA A 130 -17.47 -16.83 16.94
C ALA A 130 -17.82 -16.34 15.52
N GLY A 131 -16.83 -15.89 14.72
CA GLY A 131 -17.08 -15.38 13.37
C GLY A 131 -18.01 -14.17 13.35
N LEU A 132 -18.06 -13.41 14.46
CA LEU A 132 -18.85 -12.19 14.59
C LEU A 132 -18.21 -11.01 13.84
N GLU A 133 -16.93 -11.11 13.53
CA GLU A 133 -16.20 -10.21 12.63
C GLU A 133 -16.61 -10.45 11.17
N LYS A 134 -17.91 -10.30 10.88
CA LYS A 134 -18.45 -10.36 9.51
C LYS A 134 -18.11 -9.11 8.69
N GLY A 135 -17.46 -8.14 9.31
CA GLY A 135 -17.20 -6.83 8.74
C GLY A 135 -18.40 -5.91 8.93
N ILE A 136 -18.14 -4.61 8.98
CA ILE A 136 -19.20 -3.60 8.93
C ILE A 136 -19.81 -3.63 7.52
N PRO A 137 -21.14 -3.74 7.38
CA PRO A 137 -21.78 -3.76 6.07
C PRO A 137 -21.67 -2.40 5.38
N SER A 138 -21.15 -2.40 4.15
CA SER A 138 -21.09 -1.25 3.24
C SER A 138 -22.08 -1.34 2.08
N ASP A 139 -23.06 -2.25 2.15
CA ASP A 139 -23.96 -2.56 1.05
C ASP A 139 -24.88 -1.37 0.71
N SER A 140 -25.30 -1.30 -0.56
CA SER A 140 -26.12 -0.23 -1.14
C SER A 140 -27.46 -0.02 -0.42
N ALA A 141 -27.98 -1.06 0.26
CA ALA A 141 -29.23 -0.99 1.00
C ALA A 141 -29.07 -0.65 2.49
N ASN A 142 -27.91 -0.93 3.09
CA ASN A 142 -27.63 -0.72 4.52
C ASN A 142 -26.17 -0.34 4.73
N ASN A 143 -25.85 0.93 4.43
CA ASN A 143 -24.50 1.45 4.56
C ASN A 143 -24.22 1.87 6.01
N GLU A 144 -23.81 0.92 6.85
CA GLU A 144 -23.42 1.22 8.23
C GLU A 144 -22.05 1.92 8.29
N VAL A 145 -21.18 1.72 7.29
CA VAL A 145 -19.90 2.45 7.20
C VAL A 145 -20.13 3.96 7.17
N ALA A 146 -21.13 4.43 6.43
CA ALA A 146 -21.53 5.84 6.39
C ALA A 146 -21.90 6.38 7.79
N VAL A 147 -22.65 5.58 8.55
CA VAL A 147 -23.06 5.89 9.93
C VAL A 147 -21.83 6.01 10.81
N TRP A 148 -20.94 5.02 10.83
CA TRP A 148 -19.70 5.05 11.62
C TRP A 148 -18.85 6.28 11.31
N ILE A 149 -18.71 6.65 10.04
CA ILE A 149 -17.95 7.84 9.63
C ILE A 149 -18.61 9.13 10.11
N GLU A 150 -19.94 9.25 10.04
CA GLU A 150 -20.67 10.44 10.48
C GLU A 150 -20.57 10.63 11.99
N TYR A 151 -20.85 9.59 12.77
CA TYR A 151 -20.72 9.66 14.23
C TYR A 151 -19.27 9.88 14.64
N ALA A 152 -18.30 9.28 13.94
CA ALA A 152 -16.89 9.52 14.20
C ALA A 152 -16.50 10.97 13.90
N ARG A 153 -17.01 11.54 12.81
CA ARG A 153 -16.79 12.95 12.48
C ARG A 153 -17.43 13.88 13.51
N SER A 154 -18.63 13.56 13.99
CA SER A 154 -19.33 14.33 15.04
C SER A 154 -18.58 14.28 16.37
N ALA A 155 -18.11 13.10 16.79
CA ALA A 155 -17.28 12.92 17.98
C ALA A 155 -15.93 13.66 17.90
N GLN A 156 -15.46 13.97 16.69
CA GLN A 156 -14.24 14.76 16.45
C GLN A 156 -14.47 16.27 16.45
N GLY A 157 -15.72 16.74 16.62
CA GLY A 157 -16.04 18.16 16.81
C GLY A 157 -15.64 19.07 15.65
N GLY A 158 -15.53 18.54 14.42
CA GLY A 158 -15.11 19.31 13.25
C GLY A 158 -13.62 19.63 13.19
N ASN A 159 -12.76 18.84 13.84
CA ASN A 159 -11.31 19.01 13.83
C ASN A 159 -10.74 19.06 12.38
N PRO A 160 -10.13 20.17 11.95
CA PRO A 160 -9.58 20.31 10.59
C PRO A 160 -8.35 19.43 10.33
N LYS A 161 -7.75 18.86 11.38
CA LYS A 161 -6.59 17.96 11.29
C LYS A 161 -6.97 16.50 11.06
N LEU A 162 -8.27 16.16 11.17
CA LEU A 162 -8.78 14.80 11.04
C LEU A 162 -8.31 14.17 9.72
N GLN A 163 -7.62 13.04 9.82
CA GLN A 163 -7.17 12.26 8.67
C GLN A 163 -8.06 11.03 8.51
N TYR A 164 -8.57 10.84 7.30
CA TYR A 164 -9.29 9.62 6.95
C TYR A 164 -8.35 8.67 6.23
N CYS A 165 -8.23 7.46 6.73
CA CYS A 165 -7.29 6.47 6.22
C CYS A 165 -8.04 5.19 5.81
N ILE A 166 -7.74 4.69 4.62
CA ILE A 166 -8.20 3.38 4.16
C ILE A 166 -6.99 2.47 4.12
N LYS A 167 -7.01 1.43 4.94
CA LYS A 167 -5.96 0.40 4.98
C LYS A 167 -6.44 -0.83 4.22
N ALA A 168 -5.70 -1.24 3.20
CA ALA A 168 -6.05 -2.36 2.35
C ALA A 168 -4.79 -3.15 1.95
N ASP A 169 -4.90 -4.47 1.88
CA ASP A 169 -3.83 -5.35 1.38
C ASP A 169 -4.02 -5.66 -0.11
N ASN A 170 -2.98 -6.13 -0.82
CA ASN A 170 -3.05 -6.46 -2.26
C ASN A 170 -4.16 -7.48 -2.57
N GLY A 171 -4.46 -8.38 -1.63
CA GLY A 171 -5.52 -9.38 -1.78
C GLY A 171 -6.94 -8.90 -1.52
N THR A 172 -7.16 -7.60 -1.26
CA THR A 172 -8.50 -7.08 -0.96
C THR A 172 -9.33 -6.85 -2.23
N PRO A 173 -10.64 -7.19 -2.21
CA PRO A 173 -11.50 -6.97 -3.37
C PRO A 173 -11.73 -5.48 -3.60
N TYR A 174 -11.31 -4.99 -4.77
CA TYR A 174 -11.52 -3.60 -5.18
C TYR A 174 -12.99 -3.10 -5.11
N PRO A 175 -14.02 -3.91 -5.41
CA PRO A 175 -15.42 -3.48 -5.26
C PRO A 175 -15.76 -2.94 -3.87
N VAL A 176 -15.28 -3.59 -2.80
CA VAL A 176 -15.51 -3.15 -1.42
C VAL A 176 -14.82 -1.83 -1.14
N ILE A 177 -13.60 -1.64 -1.64
CA ILE A 177 -12.87 -0.37 -1.54
C ILE A 177 -13.63 0.73 -2.29
N LYS A 178 -14.17 0.41 -3.46
CA LYS A 178 -14.95 1.35 -4.25
C LYS A 178 -16.22 1.79 -3.51
N ASP A 179 -16.95 0.88 -2.89
CA ASP A 179 -18.14 1.21 -2.10
C ASP A 179 -17.80 2.14 -0.93
N ILE A 180 -16.66 1.91 -0.27
CA ILE A 180 -16.13 2.82 0.75
C ILE A 180 -15.82 4.19 0.11
N LEU A 181 -15.08 4.24 -0.99
CA LEU A 181 -14.73 5.51 -1.66
C LEU A 181 -15.97 6.30 -2.10
N ASP A 182 -17.01 5.61 -2.61
CA ASP A 182 -18.27 6.21 -2.99
C ASP A 182 -19.00 6.77 -1.76
N THR A 183 -19.00 6.04 -0.64
CA THR A 183 -19.52 6.53 0.65
C THR A 183 -18.79 7.80 1.13
N PHE A 184 -17.46 7.84 1.01
CA PHE A 184 -16.66 9.01 1.37
C PHE A 184 -16.98 10.22 0.49
N LYS A 185 -17.17 9.97 -0.81
CA LYS A 185 -17.53 10.99 -1.80
C LYS A 185 -18.91 11.57 -1.50
N GLU A 186 -19.90 10.75 -1.17
CA GLU A 186 -21.24 11.18 -0.76
C GLU A 186 -21.19 12.07 0.50
N LYS A 187 -20.37 11.70 1.50
CA LYS A 187 -20.15 12.49 2.72
C LYS A 187 -19.23 13.71 2.52
N LYS A 188 -18.84 14.02 1.27
CA LYS A 188 -17.98 15.14 0.87
C LYS A 188 -16.59 15.12 1.53
N ILE A 189 -16.04 13.94 1.79
CA ILE A 189 -14.68 13.78 2.30
C ILE A 189 -13.71 13.77 1.11
N GLN A 190 -12.90 14.83 0.98
CA GLN A 190 -12.04 15.04 -0.18
C GLN A 190 -10.58 14.61 0.04
N LYS A 191 -10.17 14.49 1.31
CA LYS A 191 -8.79 14.14 1.69
C LYS A 191 -8.80 12.76 2.34
N LEU A 192 -8.18 11.79 1.66
CA LEU A 192 -8.05 10.42 2.10
C LEU A 192 -6.62 9.93 1.91
N ASN A 193 -6.13 9.18 2.88
CA ASN A 193 -4.83 8.53 2.82
C ASN A 193 -5.06 7.04 2.61
N LEU A 194 -4.56 6.50 1.50
CA LEU A 194 -4.55 5.06 1.29
C LEU A 194 -3.27 4.47 1.92
N VAL A 195 -3.44 3.49 2.79
CA VAL A 195 -2.36 2.77 3.47
C VAL A 195 -2.35 1.35 2.92
N THR A 196 -1.42 1.06 2.01
CA THR A 196 -1.21 -0.28 1.48
C THR A 196 -0.10 -0.98 2.25
N ASN A 197 -0.32 -2.25 2.64
CA ASN A 197 0.81 -3.09 3.01
C ASN A 197 1.64 -3.41 1.76
N LEU A 198 2.94 -3.51 1.94
CA LEU A 198 3.93 -3.42 0.87
C LEU A 198 3.91 -4.66 -0.02
N GLU A 199 3.76 -4.47 -1.33
CA GLU A 199 4.55 -5.26 -2.26
C GLU A 199 6.03 -4.96 -1.98
N ALA A 200 6.86 -6.01 -2.00
CA ALA A 200 8.30 -5.85 -1.98
C ALA A 200 8.66 -4.86 -3.09
N ALA A 201 9.26 -3.73 -2.71
CA ALA A 201 9.70 -2.73 -3.68
C ALA A 201 10.57 -3.47 -4.72
N PRO A 202 10.31 -3.32 -6.03
CA PRO A 202 11.15 -3.96 -7.04
C PRO A 202 12.60 -3.56 -6.79
N ALA A 203 13.48 -4.56 -6.82
CA ALA A 203 14.90 -4.39 -6.52
C ALA A 203 15.48 -3.28 -7.41
N GLY A 204 16.00 -2.21 -6.80
CA GLY A 204 16.60 -1.07 -7.49
C GLY A 204 15.77 0.24 -7.48
N SER A 205 14.59 0.28 -6.86
CA SER A 205 13.85 1.55 -6.70
C SER A 205 14.38 2.41 -5.54
N ALA A 206 14.25 3.73 -5.64
CA ALA A 206 14.67 4.68 -4.61
C ALA A 206 14.05 4.39 -3.21
N ALA A 207 12.87 3.76 -3.17
CA ALA A 207 12.21 3.34 -1.93
C ALA A 207 12.88 2.12 -1.27
N ALA A 208 13.55 1.25 -2.05
CA ALA A 208 14.34 0.14 -1.52
C ALA A 208 15.66 0.63 -0.92
N ILE A 209 16.29 1.62 -1.56
CA ILE A 209 17.55 2.24 -1.10
C ILE A 209 17.29 3.07 0.17
N ALA A 210 16.24 3.89 0.20
CA ALA A 210 15.86 4.66 1.40
C ALA A 210 15.51 3.78 2.61
N ARG A 211 15.02 2.55 2.39
CA ARG A 211 14.82 1.56 3.47
C ARG A 211 16.09 0.84 3.91
N ALA A 212 17.06 0.68 3.01
CA ALA A 212 18.36 0.12 3.35
C ALA A 212 19.22 1.14 4.13
N GLU A 213 19.03 2.44 3.87
CA GLU A 213 19.82 3.52 4.48
C GLU A 213 19.20 4.11 5.75
N GLY A 214 17.90 3.90 6.03
CA GLY A 214 17.20 4.55 7.14
C GLY A 214 16.69 3.58 8.23
N LYS A 215 17.59 3.09 9.09
CA LYS A 215 17.24 2.63 10.45
C LYS A 215 18.46 2.53 11.38
N SER A 216 19.01 3.67 11.75
CA SER A 216 19.75 3.84 13.00
C SER A 216 19.61 5.30 13.44
N ASP A 217 18.42 5.69 13.87
CA ASP A 217 18.30 6.86 14.73
C ASP A 217 17.33 6.49 15.86
N GLU A 218 17.93 6.55 17.05
CA GLU A 218 17.43 6.38 18.40
C GLU A 218 16.50 7.54 18.80
#